data_AF-A0A7S1EUX0-F1
#
_entry.id   AF-A0A7S1EUX0-F1
#
_cell.length_a   1.000
_cell.length_b   1.000
_cell.length_c   1.000
_cell.angle_alpha   90.00
_cell.angle_beta   90.00
_cell.angle_gamma   90.00
#
_symmetry.space_group_name_H-M   'P 1'
#
loop_
_entity.id
_entity.type
_entity.pdbx_description
1 polymer ?
#
loop_
_entity_poly.entity_id
_entity_poly.type
_entity_poly.pdbx_seq_one_letter_code
_entity_poly.pdbx_strand_id
1 'polypeptide(L)'
;PKRLQHWARLSPEERVLDQWRAASGTPISDEAKIQFCVHALGDKFQLADVRLWSEHHKTKLSSSIFLEFFFDGAPEDISGEDDAFTKSFETMIEDTLRERRATEFKKKLQARSGGAGLRSRGAASEAGGEGGHRNESDEEWKQYLKGPAPATELTVRSIREAGCMLRFVVCQTSLSVSASEELGQIAFPEHFPINGVAQAVSTSTAPLPRWVYGLLAGT
;
A
#
# COMPACT_ATOMS: atom_id res chain seq x y z
N PRO A 1 11.00 -16.94 -9.09
CA PRO A 1 11.06 -18.20 -8.32
C PRO A 1 12.10 -18.22 -7.18
N LYS A 2 13.39 -17.96 -7.47
CA LYS A 2 14.46 -18.02 -6.45
C LYS A 2 14.30 -17.00 -5.31
N ARG A 3 13.91 -15.76 -5.63
CA ARG A 3 13.66 -14.71 -4.61
C ARG A 3 12.49 -15.05 -3.68
N LEU A 4 11.38 -15.56 -4.21
CA LEU A 4 10.23 -15.98 -3.40
C LEU A 4 10.59 -17.07 -2.38
N GLN A 5 11.41 -18.04 -2.79
CA GLN A 5 11.91 -19.09 -1.89
C GLN A 5 12.86 -18.54 -0.82
N HIS A 6 13.63 -17.50 -1.15
CA HIS A 6 14.48 -16.80 -0.17
C HIS A 6 13.62 -16.05 0.85
N TRP A 7 12.67 -15.24 0.40
CA TRP A 7 11.77 -14.47 1.26
C TRP A 7 10.93 -15.34 2.19
N ALA A 8 10.52 -16.53 1.74
CA ALA A 8 9.78 -17.47 2.58
C ALA A 8 10.57 -18.01 3.79
N ARG A 9 11.90 -17.81 3.84
CA ARG A 9 12.79 -18.25 4.92
C ARG A 9 13.16 -17.14 5.90
N LEU A 10 12.82 -15.89 5.59
CA LEU A 10 13.17 -14.71 6.39
C LEU A 10 12.09 -14.44 7.45
N SER A 11 12.45 -13.71 8.51
CA SER A 11 11.43 -13.13 9.40
C SER A 11 10.56 -12.12 8.65
N PRO A 12 9.36 -11.76 9.14
CA PRO A 12 8.52 -10.73 8.52
C PRO A 12 9.27 -9.41 8.31
N GLU A 13 10.04 -8.96 9.31
CA GLU A 13 10.83 -7.73 9.29
C GLU A 13 11.93 -7.80 8.23
N GLU A 14 12.73 -8.87 8.26
CA GLU A 14 13.83 -9.09 7.31
C GLU A 14 13.31 -9.18 5.87
N ARG A 15 12.19 -9.87 5.69
CA ARG A 15 11.53 -10.03 4.40
C ARG A 15 11.07 -8.68 3.85
N VAL A 16 10.32 -7.90 4.63
CA VAL A 16 9.81 -6.60 4.19
C VAL A 16 10.97 -5.65 3.85
N LEU A 17 12.04 -5.65 4.66
CA LEU A 17 13.24 -4.87 4.36
C LEU A 17 13.91 -5.31 3.05
N ASP A 18 14.05 -6.62 2.83
CA ASP A 18 14.65 -7.14 1.59
C ASP A 18 13.80 -6.82 0.36
N GLN A 19 12.48 -6.86 0.50
CA GLN A 19 11.53 -6.48 -0.56
C GLN A 19 11.64 -4.98 -0.90
N TRP A 20 11.69 -4.09 0.10
CA TRP A 20 11.90 -2.66 -0.11
C TRP A 20 13.26 -2.34 -0.74
N ARG A 21 14.31 -3.07 -0.37
CA ARG A 21 15.63 -2.95 -1.02
C ARG A 21 15.56 -3.40 -2.49
N ALA A 22 14.88 -4.51 -2.75
CA ALA A 22 14.70 -5.03 -4.11
C ALA A 22 13.86 -4.10 -5.00
N ALA A 23 12.92 -3.36 -4.41
CA ALA A 23 12.09 -2.37 -5.09
C ALA A 23 12.84 -1.08 -5.45
N SER A 24 13.99 -0.81 -4.84
CA SER A 24 14.75 0.43 -5.08
C SER A 24 15.08 0.63 -6.56
N GLY A 25 14.70 1.80 -7.10
CA GLY A 25 14.89 2.14 -8.51
C GLY A 25 13.82 1.57 -9.46
N THR A 26 12.88 0.78 -8.95
CA THR A 26 11.70 0.35 -9.72
C THR A 26 10.67 1.49 -9.73
N PRO A 27 9.97 1.76 -10.85
CA PRO A 27 8.89 2.73 -10.85
C PRO A 27 7.72 2.27 -9.97
N ILE A 28 7.13 3.18 -9.20
CA ILE A 28 5.88 2.90 -8.47
C ILE A 28 4.73 2.61 -9.44
N SER A 29 3.80 1.76 -9.00
CA SER A 29 2.60 1.41 -9.75
C SER A 29 1.70 2.64 -10.00
N ASP A 30 0.93 2.62 -11.09
CA ASP A 30 -0.06 3.69 -11.34
C ASP A 30 -1.17 3.70 -10.31
N GLU A 31 -1.54 2.54 -9.78
CA GLU A 31 -2.49 2.43 -8.67
C GLU A 31 -2.00 3.23 -7.45
N ALA A 32 -0.71 3.11 -7.12
CA ALA A 32 -0.08 3.84 -6.04
C ALA A 32 -0.10 5.35 -6.27
N LYS A 33 0.20 5.83 -7.49
CA LYS A 33 0.13 7.27 -7.82
C LYS A 33 -1.26 7.85 -7.64
N ILE A 34 -2.29 7.06 -7.93
CA ILE A 34 -3.69 7.47 -7.80
C ILE A 34 -4.12 7.46 -6.33
N GLN A 35 -3.83 6.38 -5.60
CA GLN A 35 -4.25 6.21 -4.21
C GLN A 35 -3.48 7.12 -3.25
N PHE A 36 -2.16 7.24 -3.43
CA PHE A 36 -1.30 8.05 -2.58
C PHE A 36 -1.21 9.49 -3.09
N CYS A 37 -2.35 10.17 -3.08
CA CYS A 37 -2.40 11.59 -3.42
C CYS A 37 -2.80 12.40 -2.19
N VAL A 38 -1.92 13.31 -1.76
CA VAL A 38 -2.21 14.19 -0.64
C VAL A 38 -2.96 15.42 -1.14
N HIS A 39 -4.13 15.65 -0.55
CA HIS A 39 -4.93 16.86 -0.76
C HIS A 39 -4.78 17.73 0.49
N ALA A 40 -4.04 18.83 0.36
CA ALA A 40 -3.75 19.73 1.47
C ALA A 40 -3.65 21.16 0.94
N LEU A 41 -4.12 22.13 1.73
CA LEU A 41 -3.97 23.57 1.46
C LEU A 41 -4.55 24.05 0.11
N GLY A 42 -5.50 23.30 -0.46
CA GLY A 42 -6.08 23.58 -1.78
C GLY A 42 -5.29 22.99 -2.96
N ASP A 43 -4.12 22.41 -2.68
CA ASP A 43 -3.26 21.80 -3.67
C ASP A 43 -3.32 20.26 -3.65
N LYS A 44 -2.78 19.69 -4.73
CA LYS A 44 -2.74 18.26 -4.97
C LYS A 44 -1.27 17.83 -5.12
N PHE A 45 -0.80 17.03 -4.17
CA PHE A 45 0.56 16.49 -4.13
C PHE A 45 0.50 15.01 -4.54
N GLN A 46 0.93 14.71 -5.77
CA GLN A 46 0.98 13.38 -6.34
C GLN A 46 2.25 12.64 -5.91
N LEU A 47 2.09 11.39 -5.51
CA LEU A 47 3.23 10.53 -5.22
C LEU A 47 4.06 10.31 -6.49
N ALA A 48 5.33 10.69 -6.40
CA ALA A 48 6.34 10.45 -7.42
C ALA A 48 7.10 9.14 -7.15
N ASP A 49 7.41 8.85 -5.88
CA ASP A 49 8.17 7.66 -5.49
C ASP A 49 8.04 7.33 -3.99
N VAL A 50 8.33 6.09 -3.59
CA VAL A 50 8.47 5.67 -2.19
C VAL A 50 9.71 4.83 -2.03
N ARG A 51 10.54 5.14 -1.04
CA ARG A 51 11.83 4.46 -0.84
C ARG A 51 12.07 4.06 0.60
N LEU A 52 12.94 3.07 0.78
CA LEU A 52 13.47 2.73 2.09
C LEU A 52 14.41 3.85 2.58
N TRP A 53 14.17 4.37 3.79
CA TRP A 53 15.11 5.29 4.44
C TRP A 53 16.31 4.50 4.97
N SER A 54 17.26 4.23 4.07
CA SER A 54 18.31 3.21 4.26
C SER A 54 19.22 3.46 5.47
N GLU A 55 19.39 4.72 5.88
CA GLU A 55 20.24 5.08 7.02
C GLU A 55 19.73 4.52 8.35
N HIS A 56 18.41 4.40 8.51
CA HIS A 56 17.78 3.89 9.72
C HIS A 56 17.83 2.36 9.86
N HIS A 57 18.30 1.65 8.83
CA HIS A 57 18.31 0.18 8.78
C HIS A 57 19.71 -0.44 8.77
N LYS A 58 20.75 0.33 9.14
CA LYS A 58 22.15 -0.11 9.09
C LYS A 58 22.56 -1.01 10.26
N THR A 59 21.97 -0.84 11.45
CA THR A 59 22.55 -1.36 12.70
C THR A 59 21.65 -2.30 13.50
N LYS A 60 20.33 -2.29 13.31
CA LYS A 60 19.42 -3.19 14.05
C LYS A 60 18.11 -3.40 13.30
N LEU A 61 17.56 -4.63 13.38
CA LEU A 61 16.17 -4.90 13.02
C LEU A 61 15.26 -4.14 14.00
N SER A 62 14.39 -3.30 13.45
CA SER A 62 13.37 -2.55 14.16
C SER A 62 12.00 -3.16 13.91
N SER A 63 11.10 -3.08 14.88
CA SER A 63 9.68 -3.41 14.69
C SER A 63 8.96 -2.41 13.76
N SER A 64 9.63 -1.30 13.44
CA SER A 64 9.13 -0.28 12.52
C SER A 64 10.00 -0.18 11.27
N ILE A 65 9.36 -0.02 10.12
CA ILE A 65 9.99 0.23 8.83
C ILE A 65 9.98 1.74 8.56
N PHE A 66 11.16 2.29 8.26
CA PHE A 66 11.33 3.70 7.92
C PHE A 66 11.31 3.89 6.40
N LEU A 67 10.40 4.71 5.91
CA LEU A 67 10.20 5.01 4.49
C LEU A 67 10.29 6.50 4.21
N GLU A 68 10.58 6.86 2.96
CA GLU A 68 10.52 8.21 2.43
C GLU A 68 9.49 8.25 1.31
N PHE A 69 8.49 9.12 1.42
CA PHE A 69 7.49 9.36 0.39
C PHE A 69 7.81 10.66 -0.33
N PHE A 70 7.96 10.61 -1.64
CA PHE A 70 8.31 11.74 -2.48
C PHE A 70 7.06 12.21 -3.20
N PHE A 71 6.63 13.43 -2.92
CA PHE A 71 5.51 14.08 -3.60
C PHE A 71 6.01 15.18 -4.52
N ASP A 72 5.36 15.37 -5.66
CA ASP A 72 5.59 16.57 -6.46
C ASP A 72 5.18 17.83 -5.67
N GLY A 73 5.89 18.93 -5.89
CA GLY A 73 5.75 20.16 -5.13
C GLY A 73 7.04 20.55 -4.41
N ALA A 74 7.03 21.74 -3.82
CA ALA A 74 8.15 22.30 -3.09
C ALA A 74 7.76 22.58 -1.63
N PRO A 75 8.70 22.54 -0.67
CA PRO A 75 8.38 22.83 0.73
C PRO A 75 7.77 24.23 0.95
N GLU A 76 7.99 25.19 0.06
CA GLU A 76 7.35 26.50 0.14
C GLU A 76 5.82 26.41 -0.02
N ASP A 77 5.32 25.41 -0.73
CA ASP A 77 3.89 25.18 -0.95
C ASP A 77 3.18 24.77 0.36
N ILE A 78 3.94 24.35 1.38
CA ILE A 78 3.43 23.93 2.69
C ILE A 78 4.00 24.76 3.86
N SER A 79 4.82 25.77 3.56
CA SER A 79 5.58 26.51 4.56
C SER A 79 4.65 27.17 5.60
N GLY A 80 4.85 26.80 6.87
CA GLY A 80 4.04 27.30 7.99
C GLY A 80 2.76 26.49 8.26
N GLU A 81 2.48 25.50 7.44
CA GLU A 81 1.30 24.62 7.51
C GLU A 81 1.70 23.13 7.49
N ASP A 82 2.92 22.81 7.94
CA ASP A 82 3.49 21.46 7.98
C ASP A 82 2.58 20.48 8.74
N ASP A 83 1.93 20.94 9.82
CA ASP A 83 0.99 20.14 10.62
C ASP A 83 -0.28 19.78 9.84
N ALA A 84 -0.78 20.69 9.01
CA ALA A 84 -1.96 20.44 8.19
C ALA A 84 -1.63 19.42 7.09
N PHE A 85 -0.48 19.58 6.43
CA PHE A 85 0.00 18.62 5.44
C PHE A 85 0.23 17.24 6.08
N THR A 86 0.89 17.19 7.23
CA THR A 86 1.15 15.95 7.99
C THR A 86 -0.15 15.21 8.29
N LYS A 87 -1.17 15.90 8.80
CA LYS A 87 -2.48 15.28 9.08
C LYS A 87 -3.17 14.76 7.83
N SER A 88 -3.12 15.49 6.72
CA SER A 88 -3.66 15.03 5.44
C SER A 88 -2.91 13.80 4.92
N PHE A 89 -1.58 13.77 5.04
CA PHE A 89 -0.76 12.63 4.66
C PHE A 89 -1.09 11.40 5.52
N GLU A 90 -1.14 11.54 6.84
CA GLU A 90 -1.47 10.45 7.76
C GLU A 90 -2.87 9.89 7.49
N THR A 91 -3.85 10.77 7.31
CA THR A 91 -5.23 10.39 6.98
C THR A 91 -5.28 9.61 5.67
N MET A 92 -4.58 10.08 4.64
CA MET A 92 -4.51 9.41 3.34
C MET A 92 -3.92 7.99 3.45
N ILE A 93 -2.84 7.80 4.21
CA ILE A 93 -2.23 6.47 4.40
C ILE A 93 -3.21 5.53 5.14
N GLU A 94 -3.81 6.00 6.23
CA GLU A 94 -4.74 5.21 7.04
C GLU A 94 -6.00 4.82 6.25
N ASP A 95 -6.58 5.75 5.50
CA ASP A 95 -7.76 5.49 4.69
C ASP A 95 -7.45 4.52 3.54
N THR A 96 -6.29 4.67 2.88
CA THR A 96 -5.84 3.74 1.83
C THR A 96 -5.69 2.32 2.37
N LEU A 97 -5.02 2.15 3.51
CA LEU A 97 -4.84 0.84 4.14
C LEU A 97 -6.19 0.24 4.60
N ARG A 98 -7.07 1.06 5.17
CA ARG A 98 -8.42 0.64 5.57
C ARG A 98 -9.24 0.16 4.37
N GLU A 99 -9.23 0.91 3.27
CA GLU A 99 -9.95 0.56 2.04
C GLU A 99 -9.40 -0.73 1.41
N ARG A 100 -8.08 -0.88 1.37
CA ARG A 100 -7.45 -2.10 0.84
C ARG A 100 -7.87 -3.33 1.64
N ARG A 101 -7.82 -3.26 2.96
CA ARG A 101 -8.29 -4.36 3.86
C ARG A 101 -9.75 -4.69 3.63
N ALA A 102 -10.61 -3.68 3.54
CA ALA A 102 -12.04 -3.88 3.25
C ALA A 102 -12.26 -4.56 1.90
N THR A 103 -11.47 -4.19 0.88
CA THR A 103 -11.54 -4.77 -0.47
C THR A 103 -11.05 -6.21 -0.51
N GLU A 104 -9.92 -6.52 0.12
CA GLU A 104 -9.42 -7.90 0.21
C GLU A 104 -10.39 -8.82 0.94
N PHE A 105 -10.99 -8.34 2.03
CA PHE A 105 -12.00 -9.11 2.76
C PHE A 105 -13.23 -9.40 1.87
N LYS A 106 -13.76 -8.38 1.17
CA LYS A 106 -14.87 -8.55 0.22
C LYS A 106 -14.55 -9.59 -0.86
N LYS A 107 -13.33 -9.58 -1.40
CA LYS A 107 -12.86 -10.58 -2.38
C LYS A 107 -12.85 -11.99 -1.78
N LYS A 108 -12.34 -12.15 -0.55
CA LYS A 108 -12.34 -13.44 0.18
C LYS A 108 -13.76 -13.94 0.44
N LEU A 109 -14.68 -13.05 0.81
CA LEU A 109 -16.08 -13.38 1.06
C LEU A 109 -16.79 -13.86 -0.21
N GLN A 110 -16.59 -13.15 -1.34
CA GLN A 110 -17.14 -13.53 -2.64
C GLN A 110 -16.60 -14.87 -3.14
N ALA A 111 -15.31 -15.14 -2.94
CA ALA A 111 -14.71 -16.42 -3.30
C ALA A 111 -15.32 -17.59 -2.50
N ARG A 112 -15.62 -17.38 -1.21
CA ARG A 112 -16.28 -18.37 -0.36
C ARG A 112 -17.75 -18.61 -0.76
N SER A 113 -18.52 -17.55 -0.99
CA SER A 113 -19.94 -17.68 -1.37
C SER A 113 -20.12 -18.26 -2.78
N GLY A 114 -19.24 -17.92 -3.73
CA GLY A 114 -19.24 -18.50 -5.07
C GLY A 114 -18.82 -19.97 -5.12
N GLY A 115 -17.89 -20.39 -4.24
CA GLY A 115 -17.44 -21.78 -4.13
C GLY A 115 -18.48 -22.75 -3.56
N ALA A 116 -19.39 -22.27 -2.70
CA ALA A 116 -20.48 -23.07 -2.15
C ALA A 116 -21.61 -23.34 -3.17
N GLY A 117 -21.83 -22.45 -4.14
CA GLY A 117 -22.93 -22.56 -5.10
C GLY A 117 -22.72 -23.56 -6.25
N LEU A 118 -21.47 -23.87 -6.60
CA LEU A 118 -21.16 -24.75 -7.75
C LEU A 118 -21.19 -26.26 -7.43
N ARG A 119 -21.22 -26.65 -6.14
CA ARG A 119 -21.35 -28.07 -5.74
C ARG A 119 -22.80 -28.53 -5.53
N SER A 120 -23.78 -27.63 -5.60
CA SER A 120 -25.20 -27.95 -5.30
C SER A 120 -26.07 -28.19 -6.54
N ARG A 121 -25.47 -28.37 -7.74
CA ARG A 121 -26.22 -28.51 -9.00
C ARG A 121 -26.11 -29.89 -9.66
N GLY A 122 -25.87 -30.93 -8.87
CA GLY A 122 -25.69 -32.31 -9.35
C GLY A 122 -26.38 -33.42 -8.53
N ALA A 123 -27.17 -33.10 -7.50
CA ALA A 123 -27.92 -34.11 -6.76
C ALA A 123 -29.34 -33.62 -6.52
N ALA A 124 -30.25 -34.00 -7.42
CA ALA A 124 -31.67 -34.02 -7.12
C ALA A 124 -31.90 -35.10 -6.05
N SER A 125 -32.02 -34.68 -4.79
CA SER A 125 -32.64 -35.50 -3.76
C SER A 125 -33.56 -34.59 -2.96
N GLU A 126 -34.85 -34.85 -3.09
CA GLU A 126 -35.92 -34.31 -2.25
C GLU A 126 -35.62 -34.62 -0.78
N ALA A 127 -35.30 -33.59 0.00
CA ALA A 127 -35.51 -33.58 1.44
C ALA A 127 -35.32 -32.13 1.94
N GLY A 128 -36.34 -31.60 2.62
CA GLY A 128 -36.29 -30.30 3.27
C GLY A 128 -35.10 -30.18 4.21
N GLY A 129 -34.37 -29.07 4.09
CA GLY A 129 -33.29 -28.69 4.99
C GLY A 129 -33.27 -27.17 5.11
N GLU A 130 -33.57 -26.69 6.31
CA GLU A 130 -33.67 -25.28 6.68
C GLU A 130 -32.41 -24.49 6.28
N GLY A 131 -32.64 -23.43 5.50
CA GLY A 131 -31.61 -22.51 5.03
C GLY A 131 -31.07 -21.59 6.13
N GLY A 132 -30.32 -22.14 7.08
CA GLY A 132 -29.72 -21.39 8.20
C GLY A 132 -28.30 -20.86 7.97
N HIS A 133 -27.59 -21.31 6.93
CA HIS A 133 -26.13 -21.11 6.84
C HIS A 133 -25.67 -19.82 6.13
N ARG A 134 -26.57 -18.84 5.93
CA ARG A 134 -26.25 -17.56 5.27
C ARG A 134 -25.97 -16.42 6.27
N ASN A 135 -26.37 -16.56 7.53
CA ASN A 135 -26.23 -15.49 8.53
C ASN A 135 -24.88 -15.46 9.25
N GLU A 136 -24.15 -16.59 9.32
CA GLU A 136 -22.87 -16.65 10.03
C GLU A 136 -21.78 -15.80 9.35
N SER A 137 -21.79 -15.71 8.01
CA SER A 137 -20.82 -14.90 7.26
C SER A 137 -21.03 -13.39 7.45
N ASP A 138 -22.27 -12.96 7.67
CA ASP A 138 -22.61 -11.54 7.87
C ASP A 138 -22.26 -11.09 9.30
N GLU A 139 -22.34 -11.97 10.29
CA GLU A 139 -21.89 -11.69 11.66
C GLU A 139 -20.36 -11.74 11.78
N GLU A 140 -19.66 -12.64 11.09
CA GLU A 140 -18.19 -12.65 10.99
C GLU A 140 -17.68 -11.36 10.35
N TRP A 141 -18.37 -10.85 9.32
CA TRP A 141 -18.11 -9.53 8.71
C TRP A 141 -18.26 -8.37 9.70
N LYS A 142 -19.38 -8.33 10.44
CA LYS A 142 -19.61 -7.29 11.44
C LYS A 142 -18.55 -7.34 12.54
N GLN A 143 -18.13 -8.54 12.95
CA GLN A 143 -17.05 -8.70 13.93
C GLN A 143 -15.68 -8.29 13.37
N TYR A 144 -15.37 -8.62 12.11
CA TYR A 144 -14.12 -8.21 11.48
C TYR A 144 -14.01 -6.69 11.34
N LEU A 145 -15.10 -6.01 10.93
CA LEU A 145 -15.15 -4.53 10.91
C LEU A 145 -15.09 -3.89 12.29
N LYS A 146 -15.59 -4.60 13.31
CA LYS A 146 -15.51 -4.15 14.71
C LYS A 146 -14.16 -4.48 15.36
N GLY A 147 -13.39 -5.38 14.75
CA GLY A 147 -12.06 -5.74 15.21
C GLY A 147 -11.13 -4.53 15.07
N PRO A 148 -10.23 -4.29 16.04
CA PRO A 148 -9.24 -3.25 15.88
C PRO A 148 -8.38 -3.58 14.67
N ALA A 149 -8.34 -2.68 13.70
CA ALA A 149 -7.42 -2.81 12.57
C ALA A 149 -5.98 -2.90 13.11
N PRO A 150 -5.09 -3.71 12.49
CA PRO A 150 -3.69 -3.72 12.88
C PRO A 150 -3.16 -2.29 12.92
N ALA A 151 -2.54 -1.93 14.04
CA ALA A 151 -2.03 -0.58 14.22
C ALA A 151 -1.01 -0.27 13.12
N THR A 152 -1.27 0.79 12.36
CA THR A 152 -0.36 1.26 11.32
C THR A 152 0.95 1.76 11.94
N GLU A 153 0.90 2.21 13.20
CA GLU A 153 2.02 2.83 13.93
C GLU A 153 2.74 3.90 13.08
N LEU A 154 1.95 4.61 12.28
CA LEU A 154 2.45 5.67 11.41
C LEU A 154 2.90 6.85 12.26
N THR A 155 4.10 7.34 11.97
CA THR A 155 4.62 8.59 12.53
C THR A 155 5.40 9.32 11.46
N VAL A 156 5.01 10.54 11.14
CA VAL A 156 5.82 11.45 10.33
C VAL A 156 6.96 11.99 11.19
N ARG A 157 8.20 11.71 10.77
CA ARG A 157 9.43 12.08 11.49
C ARG A 157 9.89 13.49 11.13
N SER A 158 9.79 13.82 9.85
CA SER A 158 10.26 15.06 9.27
C SER A 158 9.71 15.22 7.87
N ILE A 159 9.60 16.48 7.46
CA ILE A 159 9.35 16.86 6.08
C ILE A 159 10.60 17.61 5.60
N ARG A 160 11.09 17.26 4.41
CA ARG A 160 12.27 17.90 3.82
C ARG A 160 12.12 18.06 2.32
N GLU A 161 12.94 18.93 1.77
CA GLU A 161 13.12 18.97 0.32
C GLU A 161 13.98 17.82 -0.18
N ALA A 162 13.72 17.35 -1.39
CA ALA A 162 14.68 16.59 -2.18
C ALA A 162 14.62 16.96 -3.65
N GLY A 163 15.70 16.61 -4.35
CA GLY A 163 15.85 16.81 -5.78
C GLY A 163 16.77 17.98 -6.13
N CYS A 164 17.06 18.13 -7.43
CA CYS A 164 17.97 19.16 -7.94
C CYS A 164 17.28 19.95 -9.07
N MET A 165 16.93 19.27 -10.17
CA MET A 165 16.17 19.88 -11.27
C MET A 165 14.65 19.87 -11.02
N LEU A 166 14.18 18.85 -10.30
CA LEU A 166 12.80 18.73 -9.84
C LEU A 166 12.82 18.83 -8.33
N ARG A 167 11.85 19.55 -7.75
CA ARG A 167 11.68 19.67 -6.31
C ARG A 167 10.60 18.69 -5.87
N PHE A 168 10.84 18.05 -4.74
CA PHE A 168 9.90 17.14 -4.11
C PHE A 168 9.75 17.49 -2.63
N VAL A 169 8.53 17.41 -2.14
CA VAL A 169 8.23 17.33 -0.71
C VAL A 169 8.43 15.89 -0.28
N VAL A 170 9.35 15.65 0.66
CA VAL A 170 9.66 14.32 1.16
C VAL A 170 9.18 14.15 2.59
N CYS A 171 8.28 13.20 2.80
CA CYS A 171 7.86 12.77 4.14
C CYS A 171 8.69 11.58 4.57
N GLN A 172 9.51 11.77 5.61
CA GLN A 172 10.21 10.66 6.25
C GLN A 172 9.32 10.10 7.34
N THR A 173 9.03 8.79 7.29
CA THR A 173 8.06 8.16 8.18
C THR A 173 8.63 6.93 8.86
N SER A 174 7.97 6.49 9.94
CA SER A 174 8.07 5.14 10.47
C SER A 174 6.69 4.50 10.51
N LEU A 175 6.61 3.21 10.19
CA LEU A 175 5.38 2.43 10.06
C LEU A 175 5.58 1.05 10.68
N SER A 176 4.52 0.36 11.08
CA SER A 176 4.59 -1.06 11.42
C SER A 176 4.98 -1.92 10.21
N VAL A 177 5.55 -3.09 10.47
CA VAL A 177 5.97 -4.04 9.42
C VAL A 177 4.81 -4.43 8.52
N SER A 178 3.63 -4.70 9.10
CA SER A 178 2.43 -5.06 8.33
C SER A 178 1.94 -3.91 7.45
N ALA A 179 1.91 -2.68 7.97
CA ALA A 179 1.52 -1.52 7.17
C ALA A 179 2.49 -1.28 6.02
N SER A 180 3.79 -1.39 6.29
CA SER A 180 4.84 -1.25 5.27
C SER A 180 4.75 -2.32 4.19
N GLU A 181 4.39 -3.56 4.55
CA GLU A 181 4.13 -4.62 3.58
C GLU A 181 2.92 -4.30 2.70
N GLU A 182 1.78 -3.92 3.30
CA GLU A 182 0.56 -3.56 2.56
C GLU A 182 0.81 -2.39 1.59
N LEU A 183 1.55 -1.36 2.02
CA LEU A 183 1.98 -0.25 1.17
C LEU A 183 2.87 -0.72 0.03
N GLY A 184 3.83 -1.61 0.31
CA GLY A 184 4.69 -2.22 -0.70
C GLY A 184 3.89 -3.02 -1.73
N GLN A 185 2.83 -3.71 -1.32
CA GLN A 185 1.95 -4.43 -2.26
C GLN A 185 1.13 -3.52 -3.18
N ILE A 186 0.89 -2.27 -2.78
CA ILE A 186 0.27 -1.24 -3.64
C ILE A 186 1.33 -0.63 -4.56
N ALA A 187 2.45 -0.18 -3.98
CA ALA A 187 3.49 0.57 -4.68
C ALA A 187 4.33 -0.29 -5.64
N PHE A 188 4.66 -1.52 -5.25
CA PHE A 188 5.62 -2.40 -5.90
C PHE A 188 5.11 -3.85 -5.95
N PRO A 189 3.99 -4.11 -6.64
CA PRO A 189 3.31 -5.41 -6.63
C PRO A 189 4.20 -6.60 -7.07
N GLU A 190 5.20 -6.35 -7.91
CA GLU A 190 6.19 -7.32 -8.36
C GLU A 190 7.21 -7.74 -7.29
N HIS A 191 7.48 -6.86 -6.31
CA HIS A 191 8.39 -7.13 -5.19
C HIS A 191 7.64 -7.59 -3.94
N PHE A 192 6.35 -7.28 -3.83
CA PHE A 192 5.49 -7.61 -2.71
C PHE A 192 4.36 -8.59 -3.13
N PRO A 193 4.67 -9.89 -3.27
CA PRO A 193 3.68 -10.92 -3.57
C PRO A 193 2.66 -11.09 -2.44
N ILE A 194 1.40 -11.34 -2.80
CA ILE A 194 0.33 -11.61 -1.85
C ILE A 194 0.24 -13.13 -1.65
N ASN A 195 0.43 -13.61 -0.42
CA ASN A 195 0.45 -15.04 -0.08
C ASN A 195 1.43 -15.86 -0.94
N GLY A 196 2.60 -15.28 -1.27
CA GLY A 196 3.61 -15.93 -2.11
C GLY A 196 3.26 -15.99 -3.60
N VAL A 197 2.11 -15.42 -4.01
CA VAL A 197 1.70 -15.32 -5.41
C VAL A 197 2.13 -13.95 -5.95
N ALA A 198 2.92 -13.97 -7.03
CA ALA A 198 3.27 -12.74 -7.74
C ALA A 198 2.01 -12.06 -8.26
N GLN A 199 1.90 -10.76 -8.03
CA GLN A 199 0.79 -9.97 -8.56
C GLN A 199 0.99 -9.72 -10.06
N ALA A 200 -0.09 -9.60 -10.82
CA ALA A 200 0.00 -9.25 -12.23
C ALA A 200 0.57 -7.83 -12.35
N VAL A 201 1.61 -7.67 -13.15
CA VAL A 201 2.19 -6.34 -13.42
C VAL A 201 1.15 -5.53 -14.17
N SER A 202 0.65 -4.47 -13.54
CA SER A 202 -0.23 -3.53 -14.21
C SER A 202 0.60 -2.81 -15.27
N THR A 203 0.31 -3.04 -16.55
CA THR A 203 0.89 -2.24 -17.63
C THR A 203 0.31 -0.84 -17.52
N SER A 204 1.16 0.11 -17.12
CA SER A 204 0.81 1.51 -16.97
C SER A 204 0.16 2.06 -18.25
N THR A 205 -1.04 2.62 -18.12
CA THR A 205 -1.72 3.39 -19.19
C THR A 205 -1.80 4.87 -18.85
N ALA A 206 -1.33 5.26 -17.66
CA ALA A 206 -1.35 6.65 -17.22
C ALA A 206 -0.45 7.51 -18.11
N PRO A 207 -0.85 8.78 -18.38
CA PRO A 207 0.03 9.73 -19.04
C PRO A 207 1.30 9.92 -18.21
N LEU A 208 2.41 10.19 -18.89
CA LEU A 208 3.68 10.45 -18.21
C LEU A 208 3.55 11.68 -17.30
N PRO A 209 4.23 11.72 -16.14
CA PRO A 209 4.23 12.91 -15.28
C PRO A 209 4.64 14.19 -16.04
N ARG A 210 4.10 15.34 -15.64
CA ARG A 210 4.33 16.64 -16.32
C ARG A 210 5.82 16.96 -16.55
N TRP A 211 6.66 16.64 -15.58
CA TRP A 211 8.10 16.88 -15.65
C TRP A 211 8.80 16.07 -16.76
N VAL A 212 8.27 14.90 -17.14
CA VAL A 212 8.81 14.08 -18.22
C VAL A 212 8.67 14.82 -19.56
N TYR A 213 7.55 15.49 -19.79
CA TYR A 213 7.36 16.30 -21.00
C TYR A 213 8.30 17.50 -21.05
N GLY A 214 8.63 18.10 -19.90
CA GLY A 214 9.62 19.17 -19.81
C GLY A 214 11.03 18.70 -20.21
N LEU A 215 11.40 17.47 -19.86
CA LEU A 215 12.70 16.89 -20.25
C LEU A 215 12.73 16.51 -21.73
N LEU A 216 11.64 15.99 -22.29
CA LEU A 216 11.56 15.59 -23.70
C LEU A 216 11.47 16.77 -24.67
N ALA A 217 10.97 17.93 -24.23
CA ALA A 217 10.91 19.14 -25.05
C ALA A 217 12.25 19.91 -25.08
N GLY A 218 13.20 19.56 -24.21
CA GLY A 218 14.51 20.21 -24.10
C GLY A 218 15.65 19.51 -24.86
N THR A 219 15.36 18.42 -25.58
CA THR A 219 16.29 17.68 -26.45
C THR A 219 15.95 17.91 -27.91
#